data_AF-A0AAW3DA68-F1
#
_entry.id   AF-A0AAW3DA68-F1
#
_cell.length_a   1.000
_cell.length_b   1.000
_cell.length_c   1.000
_cell.angle_alpha   90.00
_cell.angle_beta   90.00
_cell.angle_gamma   90.00
#
_symmetry.space_group_name_H-M   'P 1'
#
loop_
_entity.id
_entity.type
_entity.pdbx_description
1 polymer ?
#
loop_
_entity_poly.entity_id
_entity_poly.type
_entity_poly.pdbx_seq_one_letter_code
_entity_poly.pdbx_strand_id
1 'polypeptide(L)'
;MKLNKILIAVSVLFIPIQFCYSFALTTGGQIKDIAQNYAEKKYDRQYKVERTYDRGLSVVLGEYVDTGWLSSKKVNECTVFVANQLDNNLINANPTVPSIDGKYNVNSDNCGESMLMPKIEKYIDSNFIANYYDLNTVNFRIKISYNSSEDHRDYERLSYNSERSYEIFNQDNNWNLSAKEWFDKYKGQIKIENVAIDIYDQPENPKSIIKAIEFSYNLDSYLRYLTNSNNIEGMYIHVTSLSSQKMKDKGGSKTKVEISKEHPRGVIYNYYLGIANAKNEPLTISNIFEHAYLTDSNSDTGYILVKDSKYYQPIQKILAKTINN
;
A
#
# COMPACT_ATOMS: atom_id res chain seq x y z
N MET A 1 32.28 -52.61 28.23
CA MET A 1 31.18 -51.88 28.90
C MET A 1 31.12 -50.36 28.65
N LYS A 2 31.88 -49.78 27.70
CA LYS A 2 31.88 -48.32 27.42
C LYS A 2 31.15 -47.88 26.14
N LEU A 3 31.04 -48.75 25.12
CA LEU A 3 30.41 -48.39 23.83
C LEU A 3 28.87 -48.36 23.90
N ASN A 4 28.25 -49.36 24.54
CA ASN A 4 26.78 -49.46 24.64
C ASN A 4 26.15 -48.30 25.43
N LYS A 5 26.86 -47.73 26.42
CA LYS A 5 26.37 -46.57 27.18
C LYS A 5 26.41 -45.28 26.37
N ILE A 6 27.40 -45.12 25.48
CA ILE A 6 27.50 -43.97 24.57
C ILE A 6 26.43 -44.06 23.48
N LEU A 7 26.20 -45.25 22.91
CA LEU A 7 25.14 -45.48 21.93
C LEU A 7 23.75 -45.20 22.50
N ILE A 8 23.44 -45.65 23.72
CA ILE A 8 22.16 -45.35 24.38
C ILE A 8 22.04 -43.84 24.64
N ALA A 9 23.09 -43.16 25.11
CA ALA A 9 23.05 -41.71 25.34
C ALA A 9 22.85 -40.91 24.05
N VAL A 10 23.46 -41.33 22.94
CA VAL A 10 23.28 -40.71 21.61
C VAL A 10 21.86 -40.96 21.09
N SER A 11 21.34 -42.18 21.19
CA SER A 11 19.95 -42.50 20.81
C SER A 11 18.93 -41.73 21.66
N VAL A 12 19.17 -41.57 22.96
CA VAL A 12 18.32 -40.79 23.88
C VAL A 12 18.40 -39.28 23.62
N LEU A 13 19.47 -38.77 23.01
CA LEU A 13 19.58 -37.38 22.54
C LEU A 13 18.88 -37.16 21.19
N PHE A 14 18.87 -38.15 20.29
CA PHE A 14 18.20 -38.03 18.99
C PHE A 14 16.67 -38.10 19.08
N ILE A 15 16.10 -38.82 20.05
CA ILE A 15 14.65 -38.90 20.28
C ILE A 15 14.03 -37.51 20.57
N PRO A 16 14.52 -36.69 21.51
CA PRO A 16 13.98 -35.36 21.75
C PRO A 16 14.27 -34.38 20.61
N ILE A 17 15.37 -34.54 19.87
CA ILE A 17 15.61 -33.73 18.66
C ILE A 17 14.55 -34.04 17.60
N GLN A 18 14.29 -35.32 17.30
CA GLN A 18 13.22 -35.71 16.36
C GLN A 18 11.83 -35.28 16.85
N PHE A 19 11.56 -35.35 18.16
CA PHE A 19 10.29 -34.89 18.73
C PHE A 19 10.12 -33.37 18.61
N CYS A 20 11.16 -32.58 18.91
CA CYS A 20 11.14 -31.13 18.74
C CYS A 20 10.98 -30.71 17.27
N TYR A 21 11.62 -31.41 16.33
CA TYR A 21 11.44 -31.17 14.89
C TYR A 21 10.02 -31.54 14.42
N SER A 22 9.47 -32.66 14.89
CA SER A 22 8.11 -33.09 14.53
C SER A 22 7.03 -32.17 15.14
N PHE A 23 7.26 -31.66 16.35
CA PHE A 23 6.37 -30.70 17.02
C PHE A 23 6.39 -29.32 16.33
N ALA A 24 7.58 -28.80 15.99
CA ALA A 24 7.70 -27.54 15.25
C ALA A 24 7.07 -27.61 13.84
N LEU A 25 7.17 -28.77 13.16
CA LEU A 25 6.54 -29.00 11.86
C LEU A 25 5.01 -29.12 11.96
N THR A 26 4.48 -29.70 13.05
CA THR A 26 3.03 -29.88 13.25
C THR A 26 2.34 -28.58 13.68
N THR A 27 2.89 -27.82 14.64
CA THR A 27 2.30 -26.51 15.03
C THR A 27 2.36 -25.50 13.86
N GLY A 28 3.46 -25.49 13.09
CA GLY A 28 3.58 -24.65 11.91
C GLY A 28 2.60 -25.02 10.78
N GLY A 29 2.28 -26.30 10.61
CA GLY A 29 1.23 -26.76 9.69
C GLY A 29 -0.17 -26.34 10.16
N GLN A 30 -0.48 -26.56 11.44
CA GLN A 30 -1.77 -26.21 12.02
C GLN A 30 -2.05 -24.70 11.96
N ILE A 31 -1.05 -23.84 12.20
CA ILE A 31 -1.22 -22.37 12.11
C ILE A 31 -1.60 -21.95 10.69
N LYS A 32 -0.98 -22.56 9.67
CA LYS A 32 -1.33 -22.32 8.27
C LYS A 32 -2.77 -22.73 7.97
N ASP A 33 -3.17 -23.91 8.45
CA ASP A 33 -4.53 -24.43 8.27
C ASP A 33 -5.57 -23.54 8.96
N ILE A 34 -5.31 -23.06 10.19
CA ILE A 34 -6.21 -22.10 10.86
C ILE A 34 -6.33 -20.80 10.07
N ALA A 35 -5.21 -20.22 9.66
CA ALA A 35 -5.22 -18.95 8.93
C ALA A 35 -6.00 -19.07 7.62
N GLN A 36 -5.76 -20.13 6.85
CA GLN A 36 -6.49 -20.43 5.64
C GLN A 36 -7.98 -20.65 5.92
N ASN A 37 -8.34 -21.59 6.79
CA ASN A 37 -9.74 -21.91 7.10
C ASN A 37 -10.51 -20.70 7.62
N TYR A 38 -9.86 -19.84 8.42
CA TYR A 38 -10.46 -18.60 8.90
C TYR A 38 -10.80 -17.67 7.74
N ALA A 39 -9.84 -17.42 6.85
CA ALA A 39 -10.03 -16.53 5.72
C ALA A 39 -11.08 -17.08 4.75
N GLU A 40 -11.01 -18.38 4.43
CA GLU A 40 -11.97 -19.03 3.54
C GLU A 40 -13.39 -18.96 4.10
N LYS A 41 -13.57 -19.20 5.40
CA LYS A 41 -14.88 -19.13 6.06
C LYS A 41 -15.41 -17.70 6.21
N LYS A 42 -14.55 -16.73 6.52
CA LYS A 42 -14.95 -15.33 6.73
C LYS A 42 -15.26 -14.63 5.41
N TYR A 43 -14.41 -14.82 4.39
CA TYR A 43 -14.49 -14.09 3.13
C TYR A 43 -15.22 -14.85 2.02
N ASP A 44 -15.58 -16.13 2.25
CA ASP A 44 -16.23 -17.01 1.28
C ASP A 44 -15.42 -17.12 -0.03
N ARG A 45 -14.13 -17.42 0.11
CA ARG A 45 -13.16 -17.52 -0.99
C ARG A 45 -12.22 -18.69 -0.77
N GLN A 46 -11.55 -19.12 -1.84
CA GLN A 46 -10.50 -20.13 -1.76
C GLN A 46 -9.13 -19.46 -1.71
N TYR A 47 -8.30 -19.91 -0.78
CA TYR A 47 -6.95 -19.38 -0.59
C TYR A 47 -5.92 -20.48 -0.67
N LYS A 48 -4.70 -20.10 -1.05
CA LYS A 48 -3.51 -20.95 -0.94
C LYS A 48 -2.51 -20.29 -0.02
N VAL A 49 -1.89 -21.05 0.86
CA VAL A 49 -0.78 -20.56 1.69
C VAL A 49 0.45 -20.36 0.81
N GLU A 50 0.91 -19.11 0.73
CA GLU A 50 2.03 -18.70 -0.12
C GLU A 50 3.35 -18.74 0.65
N ARG A 51 3.34 -18.16 1.84
CA ARG A 51 4.52 -18.01 2.70
C ARG A 51 4.12 -17.69 4.13
N THR A 52 5.08 -17.84 5.03
CA THR A 52 4.90 -17.51 6.44
C THR A 52 6.08 -16.71 6.96
N TYR A 53 5.81 -15.70 7.78
CA TYR A 53 6.81 -14.91 8.49
C TYR A 53 6.66 -15.08 10.01
N ASP A 54 7.55 -14.47 10.77
CA ASP A 54 7.44 -14.36 12.23
C ASP A 54 7.24 -15.73 12.90
N ARG A 55 8.06 -16.72 12.49
CA ARG A 55 8.00 -18.11 12.95
C ARG A 55 6.65 -18.82 12.69
N GLY A 56 5.92 -18.40 11.66
CA GLY A 56 4.63 -18.98 11.29
C GLY A 56 3.42 -18.14 11.67
N LEU A 57 3.61 -17.10 12.50
CA LEU A 57 2.51 -16.30 13.07
C LEU A 57 1.90 -15.30 12.08
N SER A 58 2.62 -14.95 11.02
CA SER A 58 2.10 -14.14 9.91
C SER A 58 1.97 -15.04 8.68
N VAL A 59 0.75 -15.42 8.31
CA VAL A 59 0.48 -16.34 7.21
C VAL A 59 -0.03 -15.56 6.00
N VAL A 60 0.72 -15.62 4.90
CA VAL A 60 0.35 -14.98 3.65
C VAL A 60 -0.47 -15.95 2.80
N LEU A 61 -1.65 -15.50 2.41
CA LEU A 61 -2.63 -16.23 1.61
C LEU A 61 -2.76 -15.59 0.23
N GLY A 62 -2.66 -16.41 -0.82
CA GLY A 62 -2.90 -16.03 -2.20
C GLY A 62 -4.29 -16.45 -2.64
N GLU A 63 -5.05 -15.54 -3.21
CA GLU A 63 -6.31 -15.85 -3.91
C GLU A 63 -6.01 -16.10 -5.39
N TYR A 64 -6.59 -17.16 -5.93
CA TYR A 64 -6.41 -17.56 -7.32
C TYR A 64 -7.75 -17.65 -8.04
N VAL A 65 -7.78 -17.18 -9.29
CA VAL A 65 -8.91 -17.34 -10.19
C VAL A 65 -8.49 -18.22 -11.36
N ASP A 66 -9.33 -19.21 -11.68
CA ASP A 66 -9.11 -20.09 -12.82
C ASP A 66 -9.17 -19.31 -14.13
N THR A 67 -8.14 -19.49 -14.96
CA THR A 67 -8.02 -18.88 -16.29
C THR A 67 -8.13 -19.91 -17.42
N GLY A 68 -8.45 -21.16 -17.09
CA GLY A 68 -8.63 -22.25 -18.06
C GLY A 68 -8.09 -23.59 -17.55
N TRP A 69 -8.08 -24.60 -18.43
CA TRP A 69 -7.89 -26.03 -18.10
C TRP A 69 -6.64 -26.34 -17.23
N LEU A 70 -5.57 -25.53 -17.28
CA LEU A 70 -4.34 -25.78 -16.52
C LEU A 70 -3.68 -24.51 -15.94
N SER A 71 -4.41 -23.39 -15.89
CA SER A 71 -3.83 -22.13 -15.45
C SER A 71 -4.72 -21.40 -14.48
N SER A 72 -4.15 -21.02 -13.35
CA SER A 72 -4.76 -20.13 -12.37
C SER A 72 -3.92 -18.85 -12.28
N LYS A 73 -4.56 -17.69 -12.20
CA LYS A 73 -3.88 -16.42 -11.97
C LYS A 73 -4.09 -15.99 -10.53
N LYS A 74 -3.00 -15.66 -9.84
CA LYS A 74 -3.07 -15.00 -8.54
C LYS A 74 -3.71 -13.63 -8.73
N VAL A 75 -4.86 -13.40 -8.10
CA VAL A 75 -5.60 -12.13 -8.21
C VAL A 75 -5.38 -11.24 -7.00
N ASN A 76 -5.10 -11.85 -5.85
CA ASN A 76 -4.94 -11.11 -4.61
C ASN A 76 -3.99 -11.81 -3.65
N GLU A 77 -3.51 -11.04 -2.68
CA GLU A 77 -2.78 -11.55 -1.54
C GLU A 77 -3.22 -10.83 -0.28
N CYS A 78 -3.39 -11.58 0.81
CA CYS A 78 -3.59 -11.00 2.12
C CYS A 78 -2.78 -11.76 3.17
N THR A 79 -2.65 -11.18 4.35
CA THR A 79 -1.96 -11.77 5.50
C THR A 79 -2.96 -11.92 6.63
N VAL A 80 -2.96 -13.11 7.23
CA VAL A 80 -3.67 -13.42 8.46
C VAL A 80 -2.63 -13.53 9.58
N PHE A 81 -2.88 -12.83 10.68
CA PHE A 81 -2.01 -12.80 11.85
C PHE A 81 -2.58 -13.72 12.93
N VAL A 82 -1.81 -14.72 13.32
CA VAL A 82 -2.12 -15.72 14.34
C VAL A 82 -1.23 -15.47 15.55
N ALA A 83 -1.79 -15.47 16.76
CA ALA A 83 -1.05 -15.17 17.98
C ALA A 83 -1.46 -16.08 19.15
N ASN A 84 -0.65 -16.11 20.21
CA ASN A 84 -0.82 -17.02 21.35
C ASN A 84 -1.84 -16.48 22.38
N GLN A 85 -3.00 -17.13 22.51
CA GLN A 85 -4.08 -16.82 23.46
C GLN A 85 -3.65 -16.64 24.92
N LEU A 86 -2.53 -17.23 25.36
CA LEU A 86 -2.02 -17.08 26.74
C LEU A 86 -1.37 -15.71 27.00
N ASP A 87 -1.10 -14.93 25.96
CA ASP A 87 -0.81 -13.51 26.12
C ASP A 87 -2.15 -12.80 26.36
N ASN A 88 -2.48 -12.51 27.61
CA ASN A 88 -3.77 -11.97 28.08
C ASN A 88 -4.19 -10.59 27.50
N ASN A 89 -3.47 -10.08 26.50
CA ASN A 89 -3.73 -8.81 25.83
C ASN A 89 -4.31 -8.97 24.42
N LEU A 90 -4.59 -10.20 23.95
CA LEU A 90 -5.00 -10.42 22.55
C LEU A 90 -6.53 -10.42 22.35
N ILE A 91 -7.04 -9.53 21.48
CA ILE A 91 -8.40 -9.58 20.92
C ILE A 91 -8.51 -10.79 19.99
N ASN A 92 -9.52 -11.60 20.27
CA ASN A 92 -9.94 -12.74 19.46
C ASN A 92 -10.72 -12.20 18.25
N ALA A 93 -10.22 -12.36 17.02
CA ALA A 93 -11.05 -12.16 15.83
C ALA A 93 -12.17 -13.21 15.92
N ASN A 94 -13.33 -12.79 16.44
CA ASN A 94 -14.48 -13.59 16.84
C ASN A 94 -14.49 -14.98 16.17
N PRO A 95 -14.25 -16.09 16.90
CA PRO A 95 -13.64 -17.26 16.30
C PRO A 95 -14.61 -17.92 15.32
N THR A 96 -14.40 -17.66 14.02
CA THR A 96 -14.98 -18.46 12.95
C THR A 96 -14.36 -19.86 12.93
N VAL A 97 -13.20 -20.06 13.55
CA VAL A 97 -12.45 -21.34 13.59
C VAL A 97 -11.97 -21.65 15.03
N PRO A 98 -12.00 -22.91 15.50
CA PRO A 98 -11.47 -23.31 16.82
C PRO A 98 -9.98 -23.01 16.97
N SER A 99 -9.51 -22.74 18.19
CA SER A 99 -8.08 -22.52 18.49
C SER A 99 -7.25 -23.81 18.45
N ILE A 100 -5.97 -23.71 18.09
CA ILE A 100 -5.01 -24.84 18.25
C ILE A 100 -4.62 -24.94 19.72
N ASP A 101 -4.84 -26.10 20.31
CA ASP A 101 -4.45 -26.46 21.68
C ASP A 101 -4.91 -25.49 22.78
N GLY A 102 -5.95 -24.68 22.53
CA GLY A 102 -6.37 -23.60 23.44
C GLY A 102 -5.31 -22.48 23.60
N LYS A 103 -4.36 -22.41 22.66
CA LYS A 103 -3.19 -21.53 22.71
C LYS A 103 -3.02 -20.64 21.51
N TYR A 104 -3.46 -20.99 20.30
CA TYR A 104 -3.26 -20.11 19.14
C TYR A 104 -4.58 -19.75 18.47
N ASN A 105 -4.72 -18.48 18.09
CA ASN A 105 -5.92 -17.99 17.42
C ASN A 105 -5.63 -16.82 16.47
N VAL A 106 -6.55 -16.58 15.54
CA VAL A 106 -6.50 -15.42 14.65
C VAL A 106 -6.75 -14.14 15.44
N ASN A 107 -5.83 -13.20 15.27
CA ASN A 107 -5.84 -11.89 15.90
C ASN A 107 -6.47 -10.83 14.98
N SER A 108 -5.92 -10.74 13.77
CA SER A 108 -6.27 -9.75 12.76
C SER A 108 -5.90 -10.29 11.38
N ASP A 109 -6.33 -9.59 10.35
CA ASP A 109 -6.00 -9.88 8.97
C ASP A 109 -6.08 -8.58 8.15
N ASN A 110 -5.58 -8.57 6.92
CA ASN A 110 -5.81 -7.46 5.98
C ASN A 110 -6.55 -7.91 4.71
N CYS A 111 -7.29 -9.02 4.79
CA CYS A 111 -7.92 -9.61 3.60
C CYS A 111 -9.06 -8.75 3.06
N GLY A 112 -9.87 -8.13 3.93
CA GLY A 112 -10.90 -7.19 3.48
C GLY A 112 -10.32 -5.94 2.84
N GLU A 113 -9.16 -5.45 3.31
CA GLU A 113 -8.43 -4.34 2.68
C GLU A 113 -7.97 -4.74 1.29
N SER A 114 -7.28 -5.89 1.17
CA SER A 114 -6.85 -6.44 -0.12
C SER A 114 -8.00 -6.61 -1.12
N MET A 115 -9.22 -6.88 -0.66
CA MET A 115 -10.41 -7.00 -1.53
C MET A 115 -11.02 -5.65 -1.90
N LEU A 116 -10.99 -4.67 -0.99
CA LEU A 116 -11.69 -3.40 -1.14
C LEU A 116 -10.83 -2.31 -1.79
N MET A 117 -9.53 -2.25 -1.48
CA MET A 117 -8.61 -1.25 -2.03
C MET A 117 -8.59 -1.22 -3.57
N PRO A 118 -8.58 -2.37 -4.29
CA PRO A 118 -8.69 -2.34 -5.75
C PRO A 118 -9.99 -1.72 -6.26
N LYS A 119 -11.10 -1.87 -5.52
CA LYS A 119 -12.38 -1.23 -5.86
C LYS A 119 -12.29 0.29 -5.65
N ILE A 120 -11.66 0.71 -4.56
CA ILE A 120 -11.43 2.13 -4.23
C ILE A 120 -10.54 2.80 -5.29
N GLU A 121 -9.41 2.17 -5.62
CA GLU A 121 -8.49 2.68 -6.65
C GLU A 121 -9.21 2.82 -7.99
N LYS A 122 -9.90 1.77 -8.43
CA LYS A 122 -10.70 1.78 -9.67
C LYS A 122 -11.78 2.86 -9.66
N TYR A 123 -12.41 3.11 -8.52
CA TYR A 123 -13.43 4.14 -8.38
C TYR A 123 -12.85 5.54 -8.58
N ILE A 124 -11.69 5.84 -7.99
CA ILE A 124 -11.00 7.13 -8.17
C ILE A 124 -10.47 7.25 -9.61
N ASP A 125 -9.89 6.18 -10.17
CA ASP A 125 -9.43 6.14 -11.55
C ASP A 125 -10.57 6.52 -12.51
N SER A 126 -11.71 5.84 -12.38
CA SER A 126 -12.84 5.95 -13.33
C SER A 126 -13.62 7.26 -13.16
N ASN A 127 -13.76 7.77 -11.95
CA ASN A 127 -14.59 8.96 -11.68
C ASN A 127 -13.81 10.27 -11.68
N PHE A 128 -12.48 10.21 -11.52
CA PHE A 128 -11.65 11.41 -11.45
C PHE A 128 -10.49 11.38 -12.44
N ILE A 129 -9.58 10.41 -12.36
CA ILE A 129 -8.32 10.43 -13.11
C ILE A 129 -8.57 10.35 -14.63
N ALA A 130 -9.54 9.54 -15.06
CA ALA A 130 -9.93 9.40 -16.45
C ALA A 130 -10.40 10.72 -17.12
N ASN A 131 -10.83 11.72 -16.32
CA ASN A 131 -11.20 13.03 -16.84
C ASN A 131 -9.97 13.89 -17.24
N TYR A 132 -8.78 13.51 -16.76
CA TYR A 132 -7.54 14.22 -17.03
C TYR A 132 -6.61 13.42 -17.92
N TYR A 133 -6.41 12.12 -17.65
CA TYR A 133 -5.40 11.31 -18.32
C TYR A 133 -5.97 9.99 -18.82
N ASP A 134 -5.37 9.44 -19.88
CA ASP A 134 -5.64 8.06 -20.28
C ASP A 134 -5.10 7.12 -19.20
N LEU A 135 -5.96 6.25 -18.67
CA LEU A 135 -5.61 5.34 -17.57
C LEU A 135 -4.47 4.38 -17.92
N ASN A 136 -4.23 4.09 -19.21
CA ASN A 136 -3.08 3.28 -19.63
C ASN A 136 -1.72 4.01 -19.42
N THR A 137 -1.74 5.33 -19.25
CA THR A 137 -0.57 6.18 -18.99
C THR A 137 -0.45 6.57 -17.53
N VAL A 138 -1.28 6.04 -16.64
CA VAL A 138 -1.27 6.37 -15.21
C VAL A 138 -1.01 5.13 -14.37
N ASN A 139 -0.17 5.29 -13.35
CA ASN A 139 -0.05 4.33 -12.26
C ASN A 139 -0.40 5.07 -10.96
N PHE A 140 -1.60 4.80 -10.46
CA PHE A 140 -2.13 5.38 -9.24
C PHE A 140 -2.06 4.37 -8.10
N ARG A 141 -1.68 4.85 -6.92
CA ARG A 141 -1.73 4.11 -5.66
C ARG A 141 -2.17 5.05 -4.55
N ILE A 142 -3.00 4.53 -3.66
CA ILE A 142 -3.43 5.26 -2.46
C ILE A 142 -3.33 4.35 -1.24
N LYS A 143 -2.82 4.89 -0.14
CA LYS A 143 -2.84 4.24 1.17
C LYS A 143 -3.81 4.99 2.07
N ILE A 144 -4.76 4.25 2.61
CA ILE A 144 -5.86 4.77 3.41
C ILE A 144 -5.85 4.04 4.75
N SER A 145 -6.06 4.78 5.83
CA SER A 145 -6.23 4.22 7.17
C SER A 145 -7.39 4.87 7.90
N TYR A 146 -7.71 4.36 9.08
CA TYR A 146 -8.68 4.95 9.97
C TYR A 146 -8.11 6.21 10.64
N ASN A 147 -8.89 7.28 10.67
CA ASN A 147 -8.53 8.52 11.33
C ASN A 147 -8.78 8.41 12.85
N SER A 148 -7.92 7.64 13.54
CA SER A 148 -7.90 7.59 15.00
C SER A 148 -7.37 8.91 15.57
N SER A 149 -8.13 9.55 16.46
CA SER A 149 -7.66 10.70 17.25
C SER A 149 -6.62 10.32 18.31
N GLU A 150 -6.50 9.04 18.59
CA GLU A 150 -5.52 8.51 19.53
C GLU A 150 -4.22 8.22 18.76
N ASP A 151 -3.11 8.74 19.28
CA ASP A 151 -1.75 8.72 18.73
C ASP A 151 -1.13 7.30 18.81
N HIS A 152 -1.89 6.33 18.33
CA HIS A 152 -1.48 4.95 18.19
C HIS A 152 -0.70 4.85 16.91
N ARG A 153 0.59 5.16 17.00
CA ARG A 153 1.60 4.65 16.04
C ARG A 153 1.23 3.22 15.68
N ASP A 154 1.39 2.87 14.40
CA ASP A 154 1.20 1.57 13.73
C ASP A 154 1.78 0.34 14.49
N TYR A 155 1.34 0.12 15.73
CA TYR A 155 1.73 -0.93 16.66
C TYR A 155 0.72 -2.07 16.60
N GLU A 156 0.00 -2.20 15.48
CA GLU A 156 -0.88 -3.33 15.18
C GLU A 156 -0.16 -4.68 15.20
N ARG A 157 1.18 -4.69 15.27
CA ARG A 157 1.89 -5.95 15.46
C ARG A 157 1.58 -6.60 16.81
N LEU A 158 1.34 -5.86 17.90
CA LEU A 158 1.25 -6.46 19.25
C LEU A 158 0.47 -5.66 20.33
N SER A 159 -0.07 -4.46 20.06
CA SER A 159 -0.74 -3.64 21.09
C SER A 159 -2.23 -3.43 20.77
N TYR A 160 -3.10 -3.66 21.77
CA TYR A 160 -4.55 -3.88 21.60
C TYR A 160 -5.44 -2.78 22.19
N ASN A 161 -4.87 -1.62 22.52
CA ASN A 161 -5.64 -0.49 23.04
C ASN A 161 -5.96 0.57 21.98
N SER A 162 -5.79 0.27 20.69
CA SER A 162 -6.01 1.22 19.60
C SER A 162 -7.17 0.79 18.71
N GLU A 163 -8.13 1.69 18.50
CA GLU A 163 -9.12 1.61 17.41
C GLU A 163 -8.38 1.28 16.11
N ARG A 164 -8.68 0.12 15.51
CA ARG A 164 -7.79 -0.58 14.56
C ARG A 164 -7.85 0.02 13.16
N SER A 165 -6.72 0.08 12.45
CA SER A 165 -6.65 0.62 11.09
C SER A 165 -7.34 -0.28 10.05
N TYR A 166 -7.32 -1.61 10.26
CA TYR A 166 -7.95 -2.56 9.33
C TYR A 166 -9.46 -2.78 9.53
N GLU A 167 -10.05 -2.30 10.64
CA GLU A 167 -11.46 -2.62 10.96
C GLU A 167 -12.44 -2.02 9.96
N ILE A 168 -12.15 -0.83 9.43
CA ILE A 168 -12.94 -0.22 8.36
C ILE A 168 -13.02 -1.10 7.11
N PHE A 169 -12.08 -2.02 6.90
CA PHE A 169 -12.09 -2.96 5.79
C PHE A 169 -12.68 -4.34 6.16
N ASN A 170 -12.51 -4.78 7.41
CA ASN A 170 -12.70 -6.16 7.84
C ASN A 170 -13.90 -6.43 8.78
N GLN A 171 -14.62 -5.40 9.24
CA GLN A 171 -15.84 -5.54 10.02
C GLN A 171 -17.09 -5.50 9.13
N ASP A 172 -18.25 -5.93 9.64
CA ASP A 172 -19.57 -5.81 9.00
C ASP A 172 -19.65 -6.23 7.52
N ASN A 173 -18.78 -7.16 7.09
CA ASN A 173 -18.64 -7.52 5.67
C ASN A 173 -18.31 -6.31 4.76
N ASN A 174 -17.60 -5.29 5.25
CA ASN A 174 -17.27 -4.08 4.50
C ASN A 174 -16.53 -4.34 3.19
N TRP A 175 -15.75 -5.42 3.11
CA TRP A 175 -15.09 -5.87 1.88
C TRP A 175 -16.08 -6.16 0.73
N ASN A 176 -17.35 -6.43 1.03
CA ASN A 176 -18.41 -6.63 0.04
C ASN A 176 -19.01 -5.32 -0.48
N LEU A 177 -18.82 -4.19 0.21
CA LEU A 177 -19.31 -2.90 -0.24
C LEU A 177 -18.68 -2.50 -1.59
N SER A 178 -19.40 -1.67 -2.34
CA SER A 178 -18.79 -0.86 -3.39
C SER A 178 -17.91 0.24 -2.77
N ALA A 179 -16.97 0.76 -3.54
CA ALA A 179 -16.13 1.87 -3.09
C ALA A 179 -16.96 3.10 -2.67
N LYS A 180 -18.03 3.40 -3.40
CA LYS A 180 -18.93 4.52 -3.07
C LYS A 180 -19.63 4.30 -1.73
N GLU A 181 -20.26 3.14 -1.54
CA GLU A 181 -20.93 2.82 -0.27
C GLU A 181 -19.96 2.85 0.91
N TRP A 182 -18.73 2.39 0.70
CA TRP A 182 -17.71 2.42 1.73
C TRP A 182 -17.27 3.86 2.06
N PHE A 183 -17.01 4.70 1.05
CA PHE A 183 -16.72 6.13 1.28
C PHE A 183 -17.87 6.84 1.98
N ASP A 184 -19.12 6.54 1.60
CA ASP A 184 -20.31 7.12 2.24
C ASP A 184 -20.44 6.65 3.69
N LYS A 185 -20.17 5.37 4.00
CA LYS A 185 -20.22 4.79 5.36
C LYS A 185 -19.15 5.37 6.28
N TYR A 186 -17.93 5.55 5.77
CA TYR A 186 -16.76 5.94 6.57
C TYR A 186 -16.34 7.40 6.39
N LYS A 187 -17.19 8.23 5.77
CA LYS A 187 -16.92 9.65 5.57
C LYS A 187 -16.60 10.36 6.90
N GLY A 188 -15.48 11.06 6.98
CA GLY A 188 -14.97 11.75 8.17
C GLY A 188 -14.13 10.88 9.10
N GLN A 189 -14.11 9.56 8.90
CA GLN A 189 -13.33 8.59 9.68
C GLN A 189 -12.12 8.07 8.91
N ILE A 190 -11.91 8.56 7.69
CA ILE A 190 -10.84 8.11 6.80
C ILE A 190 -9.67 9.10 6.85
N LYS A 191 -8.45 8.57 6.89
CA LYS A 191 -7.20 9.31 6.70
C LYS A 191 -6.51 8.81 5.44
N ILE A 192 -5.98 9.74 4.63
CA ILE A 192 -5.15 9.39 3.48
C ILE A 192 -3.70 9.57 3.90
N GLU A 193 -2.99 8.46 4.05
CA GLU A 193 -1.58 8.47 4.45
C GLU A 193 -0.69 8.83 3.28
N ASN A 194 -1.00 8.31 2.09
CA ASN A 194 -0.16 8.53 0.94
C ASN A 194 -0.95 8.39 -0.36
N VAL A 195 -0.71 9.32 -1.29
CA VAL A 195 -1.10 9.24 -2.69
C VAL A 195 0.16 9.26 -3.53
N ALA A 196 0.34 8.25 -4.37
CA ALA A 196 1.44 8.20 -5.33
C ALA A 196 0.89 8.01 -6.74
N ILE A 197 1.18 8.96 -7.63
CA ILE A 197 0.72 8.94 -9.02
C ILE A 197 1.92 9.13 -9.94
N ASP A 198 2.08 8.21 -10.88
CA ASP A 198 2.98 8.39 -12.02
C ASP A 198 2.17 8.58 -13.28
N ILE A 199 2.54 9.60 -14.05
CA ILE A 199 1.89 9.96 -15.31
C ILE A 199 2.95 9.85 -16.41
N TYR A 200 2.77 8.88 -17.28
CA TYR A 200 3.69 8.49 -18.35
C TYR A 200 3.34 9.17 -19.68
N ASP A 201 4.28 9.13 -20.62
CA ASP A 201 4.09 9.56 -22.01
C ASP A 201 3.59 11.02 -22.15
N GLN A 202 3.96 11.87 -21.20
CA GLN A 202 3.60 13.30 -21.20
C GLN A 202 4.73 14.15 -21.77
N PRO A 203 4.48 15.04 -22.74
CA PRO A 203 5.53 15.85 -23.32
C PRO A 203 6.04 16.91 -22.33
N GLU A 204 7.35 17.12 -22.27
CA GLU A 204 7.96 18.17 -21.44
C GLU A 204 7.71 19.55 -22.07
N ASN A 205 6.56 20.16 -21.77
CA ASN A 205 6.21 21.49 -22.25
C ASN A 205 5.24 22.20 -21.27
N PRO A 206 5.02 23.52 -21.42
CA PRO A 206 4.15 24.28 -20.51
C PRO A 206 2.74 23.72 -20.38
N LYS A 207 2.12 23.22 -21.46
CA LYS A 207 0.74 22.70 -21.44
C LYS A 207 0.63 21.46 -20.56
N SER A 208 1.59 20.55 -20.67
CA SER A 208 1.63 19.34 -19.85
C SER A 208 1.85 19.65 -18.38
N ILE A 209 2.71 20.63 -18.08
CA ILE A 209 2.94 21.10 -16.70
C ILE A 209 1.66 21.71 -16.12
N ILE A 210 0.96 22.56 -16.88
CA ILE A 210 -0.31 23.17 -16.45
C ILE A 210 -1.34 22.09 -16.15
N LYS A 211 -1.52 21.13 -17.06
CA LYS A 211 -2.46 20.03 -16.88
C LYS A 211 -2.18 19.25 -15.59
N ALA A 212 -0.91 19.00 -15.27
CA ALA A 212 -0.51 18.31 -14.04
C ALA A 212 -0.76 19.15 -12.79
N ILE A 213 -0.52 20.47 -12.85
CA ILE A 213 -0.83 21.41 -11.78
C ILE A 213 -2.35 21.43 -11.53
N GLU A 214 -3.17 21.57 -12.58
CA GLU A 214 -4.64 21.56 -12.51
C GLU A 214 -5.16 20.25 -11.92
N PHE A 215 -4.64 19.13 -12.42
CA PHE A 215 -4.95 17.80 -11.89
C PHE A 215 -4.66 17.71 -10.38
N SER A 216 -3.53 18.25 -9.92
CA SER A 216 -3.06 18.06 -8.55
C SER A 216 -3.96 18.70 -7.50
N TYR A 217 -4.31 19.98 -7.66
CA TYR A 217 -5.20 20.64 -6.68
C TYR A 217 -6.65 20.14 -6.79
N ASN A 218 -7.10 19.74 -7.99
CA ASN A 218 -8.43 19.14 -8.16
C ASN A 218 -8.50 17.73 -7.56
N LEU A 219 -7.41 16.97 -7.60
CA LEU A 219 -7.31 15.66 -6.95
C LEU A 219 -7.36 15.82 -5.44
N ASP A 220 -6.58 16.75 -4.87
CA ASP A 220 -6.63 17.07 -3.44
C ASP A 220 -8.05 17.43 -3.01
N SER A 221 -8.72 18.32 -3.76
CA SER A 221 -10.11 18.69 -3.50
C SER A 221 -11.07 17.49 -3.57
N TYR A 222 -10.93 16.64 -4.59
CA TYR A 222 -11.76 15.44 -4.76
C TYR A 222 -11.56 14.42 -3.63
N LEU A 223 -10.32 14.17 -3.22
CA LEU A 223 -9.99 13.25 -2.13
C LEU A 223 -10.50 13.78 -0.78
N ARG A 224 -10.39 15.08 -0.53
CA ARG A 224 -10.97 15.74 0.65
C ARG A 224 -12.50 15.67 0.64
N TYR A 225 -13.14 15.78 -0.53
CA TYR A 225 -14.58 15.59 -0.65
C TYR A 225 -15.02 14.16 -0.30
N LEU A 226 -14.30 13.14 -0.78
CA LEU A 226 -14.61 11.73 -0.51
C LEU A 226 -14.44 11.37 0.97
N THR A 227 -13.38 11.88 1.60
CA THR A 227 -13.01 11.48 2.96
C THR A 227 -13.53 12.42 4.04
N ASN A 228 -13.92 13.65 3.69
CA ASN A 228 -14.18 14.75 4.63
C ASN A 228 -13.02 14.98 5.61
N SER A 229 -11.81 14.56 5.23
CA SER A 229 -10.63 14.58 6.08
C SER A 229 -9.74 15.73 5.67
N ASN A 230 -9.31 16.51 6.66
CA ASN A 230 -8.23 17.45 6.45
C ASN A 230 -6.87 16.73 6.35
N ASN A 231 -6.83 15.42 6.60
CA ASN A 231 -5.63 14.64 6.83
C ASN A 231 -5.22 13.85 5.57
N ILE A 232 -4.55 14.53 4.64
CA ILE A 232 -3.78 13.95 3.54
C ILE A 232 -2.30 14.17 3.87
N GLU A 233 -1.63 13.15 4.41
CA GLU A 233 -0.25 13.30 4.91
C GLU A 233 0.76 13.48 3.77
N GLY A 234 0.56 12.79 2.66
CA GLY A 234 1.46 12.81 1.53
C GLY A 234 0.74 12.68 0.20
N MET A 235 1.01 13.60 -0.72
CA MET A 235 0.66 13.43 -2.13
C MET A 235 1.88 13.69 -3.02
N TYR A 236 2.21 12.69 -3.84
CA TYR A 236 3.35 12.68 -4.74
C TYR A 236 2.90 12.37 -6.16
N ILE A 237 2.98 13.35 -7.04
CA ILE A 237 2.62 13.23 -8.46
C ILE A 237 3.88 13.45 -9.28
N HIS A 238 4.26 12.45 -10.09
CA HIS A 238 5.42 12.52 -10.98
C HIS A 238 4.97 12.43 -12.42
N VAL A 239 5.51 13.30 -13.26
CA VAL A 239 5.17 13.37 -14.68
C VAL A 239 6.42 13.16 -15.53
N THR A 240 6.34 12.21 -16.45
CA THR A 240 7.46 11.82 -17.31
C THR A 240 7.05 11.73 -18.77
N SER A 241 8.03 11.98 -19.65
CA SER A 241 7.92 11.76 -21.09
C SER A 241 8.21 10.32 -21.51
N LEU A 242 8.63 9.48 -20.56
CA LEU A 242 8.88 8.06 -20.80
C LEU A 242 7.60 7.26 -20.65
N SER A 243 7.51 6.16 -21.40
CA SER A 243 6.49 5.13 -21.16
C SER A 243 6.80 4.35 -19.89
N SER A 244 5.79 3.69 -19.31
CA SER A 244 5.98 2.83 -18.13
C SER A 244 7.04 1.74 -18.36
N GLN A 245 7.08 1.15 -19.56
CA GLN A 245 8.09 0.14 -19.89
C GLN A 245 9.50 0.75 -19.95
N LYS A 246 9.68 1.89 -20.63
CA LYS A 246 10.97 2.58 -20.69
C LYS A 246 11.47 3.02 -19.31
N MET A 247 10.57 3.40 -18.41
CA MET A 247 10.92 3.70 -17.01
C MET A 247 11.44 2.45 -16.29
N LYS A 248 10.77 1.30 -16.45
CA LYS A 248 11.21 0.02 -15.87
C LYS A 248 12.57 -0.41 -16.40
N ASP A 249 12.78 -0.30 -17.72
CA ASP A 249 14.04 -0.68 -18.38
C ASP A 249 15.23 0.17 -17.89
N LYS A 250 14.97 1.40 -17.43
CA LYS A 250 15.97 2.32 -16.86
C LYS A 250 16.17 2.17 -15.34
N GLY A 251 15.85 1.01 -14.78
CA GLY A 251 16.07 0.71 -13.35
C GLY A 251 14.85 0.90 -12.45
N GLY A 252 13.68 1.22 -13.01
CA GLY A 252 12.36 1.09 -12.36
C GLY A 252 12.07 2.00 -11.16
N SER A 253 13.07 2.69 -10.62
CA SER A 253 12.89 3.70 -9.58
C SER A 253 12.58 5.06 -10.21
N LYS A 254 11.51 5.70 -9.72
CA LYS A 254 11.10 7.06 -10.10
C LYS A 254 12.20 8.09 -9.85
N THR A 255 13.11 7.80 -8.91
CA THR A 255 14.03 8.77 -8.31
C THR A 255 15.52 8.41 -8.46
N LYS A 256 15.89 7.29 -9.09
CA LYS A 256 17.31 6.90 -9.11
C LYS A 256 17.71 6.07 -10.35
N VAL A 257 18.64 6.60 -11.13
CA VAL A 257 19.52 5.83 -12.04
C VAL A 257 20.95 5.95 -11.51
N GLU A 258 21.72 4.87 -11.64
CA GLU A 258 23.11 4.74 -11.17
C GLU A 258 24.01 5.91 -11.57
N ILE A 259 25.01 6.16 -10.71
CA ILE A 259 26.08 7.15 -10.88
C ILE A 259 26.72 6.98 -12.27
N SER A 260 26.56 7.96 -13.16
CA SER A 260 27.33 8.04 -14.39
C SER A 260 28.51 9.01 -14.21
N LYS A 261 29.58 8.83 -15.01
CA LYS A 261 30.73 9.76 -15.03
C LYS A 261 30.32 11.21 -15.38
N GLU A 262 29.18 11.38 -16.04
CA GLU A 262 28.61 12.66 -16.47
C GLU A 262 27.77 13.33 -15.37
N HIS A 263 27.33 12.57 -14.35
CA HIS A 263 26.51 13.04 -13.24
C HIS A 263 27.08 12.57 -11.89
N PRO A 264 28.21 13.16 -11.44
CA PRO A 264 29.00 12.67 -10.30
C PRO A 264 28.28 12.74 -8.95
N ARG A 265 27.12 13.43 -8.88
CA ARG A 265 26.29 13.57 -7.66
C ARG A 265 25.17 12.53 -7.54
N GLY A 266 25.01 11.65 -8.53
CA GLY A 266 24.28 10.38 -8.36
C GLY A 266 22.75 10.44 -8.32
N VAL A 267 22.10 11.50 -8.81
CA VAL A 267 20.64 11.57 -8.89
C VAL A 267 20.18 11.98 -10.29
N ILE A 268 19.75 10.97 -11.06
CA ILE A 268 18.99 11.17 -12.30
C ILE A 268 17.55 10.79 -11.99
N TYR A 269 16.64 11.75 -12.13
CA TYR A 269 15.21 11.51 -12.00
C TYR A 269 14.64 11.15 -13.38
N ASN A 270 13.75 10.16 -13.40
CA ASN A 270 13.10 9.71 -14.65
C ASN A 270 11.84 10.53 -14.97
N TYR A 271 11.52 11.56 -14.19
CA TYR A 271 10.43 12.51 -14.41
C TYR A 271 11.01 13.90 -14.70
N TYR A 272 10.22 14.77 -15.33
CA TYR A 272 10.60 16.17 -15.55
C TYR A 272 9.86 17.12 -14.59
N LEU A 273 8.71 16.72 -14.06
CA LEU A 273 7.91 17.47 -13.09
C LEU A 273 7.51 16.55 -11.93
N GLY A 274 7.68 17.05 -10.71
CA GLY A 274 7.14 16.46 -9.50
C GLY A 274 6.28 17.48 -8.73
N ILE A 275 5.25 17.00 -8.07
CA ILE A 275 4.43 17.77 -7.13
C ILE A 275 4.38 16.96 -5.84
N ALA A 276 4.93 17.53 -4.77
CA ALA A 276 4.99 16.88 -3.46
C ALA A 276 4.39 17.76 -2.38
N ASN A 277 3.28 17.29 -1.79
CA ASN A 277 2.68 17.91 -0.62
C ASN A 277 2.78 16.96 0.57
N ALA A 278 3.69 17.28 1.50
CA ALA A 278 3.91 16.54 2.74
C ALA A 278 3.50 17.34 3.99
N LYS A 279 2.79 18.47 3.80
CA LYS A 279 2.48 19.44 4.87
C LYS A 279 1.04 19.37 5.36
N ASN A 280 0.26 18.42 4.85
CA ASN A 280 -1.16 18.28 5.16
C ASN A 280 -2.01 19.53 4.89
N GLU A 281 -1.52 20.44 4.04
CA GLU A 281 -2.24 21.65 3.64
C GLU A 281 -3.02 21.40 2.36
N PRO A 282 -4.22 21.99 2.17
CA PRO A 282 -4.92 21.89 0.90
C PRO A 282 -4.06 22.42 -0.25
N LEU A 283 -3.99 21.66 -1.35
CA LEU A 283 -3.38 22.18 -2.56
C LEU A 283 -4.38 23.10 -3.26
N THR A 284 -3.92 24.30 -3.57
CA THR A 284 -4.69 25.36 -4.20
C THR A 284 -3.88 25.96 -5.34
N ILE A 285 -4.55 26.69 -6.22
CA ILE A 285 -3.88 27.44 -7.28
C ILE A 285 -2.82 28.41 -6.70
N SER A 286 -3.05 28.96 -5.51
CA SER A 286 -2.15 29.92 -4.87
C SER A 286 -0.88 29.31 -4.26
N ASN A 287 -0.92 28.09 -3.75
CA ASN A 287 0.23 27.47 -3.08
C ASN A 287 0.90 26.34 -3.89
N ILE A 288 0.30 25.86 -4.99
CA ILE A 288 0.83 24.71 -5.75
C ILE A 288 2.29 24.88 -6.20
N PHE A 289 2.73 26.12 -6.45
CA PHE A 289 4.10 26.41 -6.85
C PHE A 289 5.15 26.27 -5.74
N GLU A 290 4.72 26.16 -4.48
CA GLU A 290 5.58 25.79 -3.34
C GLU A 290 5.81 24.28 -3.26
N HIS A 291 5.03 23.50 -4.02
CA HIS A 291 5.06 22.04 -4.03
C HIS A 291 5.50 21.46 -5.38
N ALA A 292 5.43 22.26 -6.44
CA ALA A 292 5.78 21.85 -7.81
C ALA A 292 7.26 22.15 -8.10
N TYR A 293 7.98 21.13 -8.52
CA TYR A 293 9.40 21.20 -8.85
C TYR A 293 9.70 20.48 -10.16
N LEU A 294 10.71 20.96 -10.87
CA LEU A 294 11.26 20.36 -12.06
C LEU A 294 12.56 19.66 -11.71
N THR A 295 12.84 18.56 -12.38
CA THR A 295 14.16 17.94 -12.29
C THR A 295 15.20 18.85 -12.91
N ASP A 296 16.31 19.06 -12.18
CA ASP A 296 17.45 19.84 -12.64
C ASP A 296 18.75 19.18 -12.20
N SER A 297 19.43 18.54 -13.16
CA SER A 297 20.71 17.86 -12.94
C SER A 297 21.85 18.80 -12.56
N ASN A 298 21.68 20.12 -12.73
CA ASN A 298 22.68 21.13 -12.40
C ASN A 298 22.48 21.75 -11.00
N SER A 299 21.38 21.44 -10.33
CA SER A 299 21.10 21.92 -8.97
C SER A 299 21.70 20.99 -7.90
N ASP A 300 22.02 21.54 -6.72
CA ASP A 300 22.56 20.75 -5.60
C ASP A 300 21.57 19.72 -5.06
N THR A 301 20.28 20.02 -5.14
CA THR A 301 19.17 19.14 -4.70
C THR A 301 18.69 18.19 -5.81
N GLY A 302 19.12 18.41 -7.06
CA GLY A 302 18.65 17.70 -8.24
C GLY A 302 17.27 18.15 -8.74
N TYR A 303 16.73 19.24 -8.19
CA TYR A 303 15.48 19.87 -8.61
C TYR A 303 15.48 21.39 -8.41
N ILE A 304 14.62 22.08 -9.18
CA ILE A 304 14.33 23.51 -9.05
C ILE A 304 12.80 23.69 -8.90
N LEU A 305 12.34 24.62 -8.06
CA LEU A 305 10.91 24.90 -7.98
C LEU A 305 10.41 25.48 -9.30
N VAL A 306 9.17 25.14 -9.68
CA VAL A 306 8.57 25.67 -10.92
C VAL A 306 8.56 27.20 -10.90
N LYS A 307 8.32 27.83 -9.73
CA LYS A 307 8.31 29.29 -9.56
C LYS A 307 9.64 29.97 -9.91
N ASP A 308 10.75 29.25 -9.75
CA ASP A 308 12.10 29.73 -10.02
C ASP A 308 12.57 29.35 -11.45
N SER A 309 11.70 28.73 -12.25
CA SER A 309 12.03 28.24 -13.59
C SER A 309 11.50 29.13 -14.72
N LYS A 310 12.03 28.93 -15.93
CA LYS A 310 11.52 29.57 -17.17
C LYS A 310 10.04 29.27 -17.46
N TYR A 311 9.48 28.23 -16.85
CA TYR A 311 8.10 27.82 -17.08
C TYR A 311 7.10 28.60 -16.23
N TYR A 312 7.53 29.27 -15.15
CA TYR A 312 6.62 29.96 -14.22
C TYR A 312 5.72 30.99 -14.89
N GLN A 313 6.30 31.93 -15.62
CA GLN A 313 5.57 33.04 -16.27
C GLN A 313 4.54 32.54 -17.30
N PRO A 314 4.88 31.60 -18.21
CA PRO A 314 3.89 30.96 -19.07
C PRO A 314 2.73 30.29 -18.32
N ILE A 315 3.02 29.56 -17.25
CA ILE A 315 2.01 28.83 -16.47
C ILE A 315 1.09 29.82 -15.75
N GLN A 316 1.65 30.82 -15.05
CA GLN A 316 0.85 31.86 -14.37
C GLN A 316 -0.10 32.57 -15.32
N LYS A 317 0.37 32.95 -16.52
CA LYS A 317 -0.48 33.63 -17.52
C LYS A 317 -1.67 32.78 -17.97
N ILE A 318 -1.50 31.45 -18.05
CA ILE A 318 -2.58 30.55 -18.47
C ILE A 318 -3.55 30.34 -17.31
N LEU A 319 -3.06 30.04 -16.10
CA LEU A 319 -3.91 29.86 -14.92
C LEU A 319 -4.72 31.12 -14.60
N ALA A 320 -4.14 32.32 -14.73
CA ALA A 320 -4.84 33.58 -14.51
C ALA A 320 -5.97 33.84 -15.54
N LYS A 321 -5.90 33.26 -16.74
CA LYS A 321 -6.98 33.34 -17.73
C LYS A 321 -8.12 32.39 -17.42
N THR A 322 -7.82 31.22 -16.85
CA THR A 322 -8.83 30.23 -16.44
C THR A 322 -9.67 30.71 -15.25
N ILE A 323 -9.14 31.60 -14.39
CA ILE A 323 -9.83 32.15 -13.21
C ILE A 323 -10.81 33.29 -13.57
N ASN A 324 -10.57 34.00 -14.68
CA ASN A 324 -11.30 35.20 -15.07
C ASN A 324 -12.36 34.96 -16.16
N ASN A 325 -12.66 33.71 -16.48
CA ASN A 325 -13.72 33.28 -17.42
C ASN A 325 -14.73 32.40 -16.68
#